data_AF-H9WNN0-F1
#
_entry.id   AF-H9WNN0-F1
#
_cell.length_a   1.000
_cell.length_b   1.000
_cell.length_c   1.000
_cell.angle_alpha   90.00
_cell.angle_beta   90.00
_cell.angle_gamma   90.00
#
_symmetry.space_group_name_H-M   'P 1'
#
loop_
_entity.id
_entity.type
_entity.pdbx_description
1 polymer ?
#
loop_
_entity_poly.entity_id
_entity_poly.type
_entity_poly.pdbx_seq_one_letter_code
_entity_poly.pdbx_strand_id
1 'polypeptide(L)' 'PLISTMNALSGANTVILLGYQIRSPEAHQLFWQICPNYFTVEKVPHEDLHPEYAYEETDVYILRKKMT' A
#
# COMPACT_ATOMS: atom_id res chain seq x y z
N PRO A 1 -0.82 -8.34 11.67
CA PRO A 1 -0.21 -9.50 10.97
C PRO A 1 0.44 -9.13 9.62
N LEU A 2 -0.34 -8.62 8.66
CA LEU A 2 0.12 -8.34 7.28
C LEU A 2 1.37 -7.43 7.20
N ILE A 3 1.35 -6.25 7.83
CA ILE A 3 2.47 -5.30 7.82
C ILE A 3 3.76 -5.94 8.34
N SER A 4 3.66 -6.72 9.43
CA SER A 4 4.81 -7.43 10.00
C SER A 4 5.40 -8.44 9.01
N THR A 5 4.55 -9.23 8.35
CA THR A 5 4.98 -10.18 7.33
C THR A 5 5.62 -9.48 6.13
N MET A 6 5.01 -8.42 5.60
CA MET A 6 5.59 -7.62 4.52
C MET A 6 6.96 -7.06 4.91
N ASN A 7 7.10 -6.58 6.15
CA ASN A 7 8.36 -6.02 6.64
C ASN A 7 9.45 -7.10 6.79
N ALA A 8 9.08 -8.29 7.26
CA ALA A 8 10.01 -9.41 7.42
C ALA A 8 10.51 -9.95 6.07
N LEU A 9 9.67 -9.96 5.04
CA LEU A 9 10.01 -10.51 3.72
C LEU A 9 10.64 -9.49 2.76
N SER A 10 10.42 -8.19 2.98
CA SER A 10 10.95 -7.14 2.09
C SER A 10 12.42 -6.86 2.37
N GLY A 11 13.22 -6.94 1.30
CA GLY A 11 14.61 -6.47 1.26
C GLY A 11 14.70 -5.00 0.85
N ALA A 12 15.93 -4.48 0.77
CA ALA A 12 16.20 -3.07 0.47
C ALA A 12 15.62 -2.59 -0.88
N ASN A 13 15.57 -3.46 -1.88
CA ASN A 13 15.10 -3.14 -3.23
C ASN A 13 13.69 -3.69 -3.52
N THR A 14 13.02 -4.28 -2.53
CA THR A 14 11.67 -4.82 -2.72
C THR A 14 10.67 -3.70 -2.94
N VAL A 15 9.80 -3.88 -3.93
CA VAL A 15 8.66 -3.00 -4.20
C VAL A 15 7.39 -3.80 -3.92
N ILE A 16 6.52 -3.27 -3.07
CA ILE A 16 5.19 -3.85 -2.85
C ILE A 16 4.18 -2.97 -3.57
N LEU A 17 3.36 -3.58 -4.42
CA LEU A 17 2.17 -2.96 -4.99
C LEU A 17 0.95 -3.42 -4.21
N LEU A 18 0.26 -2.49 -3.57
CA LEU A 18 -0.93 -2.76 -2.77
C LEU A 18 -2.15 -2.11 -3.44
N GLY A 19 -2.93 -2.90 -4.15
CA GLY A 19 -4.22 -2.51 -4.70
C GLY A 19 -5.36 -3.01 -3.81
N TYR A 20 -6.30 -2.15 -3.44
CA TYR A 20 -7.48 -2.57 -2.68
C TYR A 20 -8.65 -1.58 -2.80
N GLN A 21 -9.84 -2.04 -2.39
CA GLN A 21 -11.03 -1.22 -2.18
C GLN A 21 -11.30 -1.04 -0.69
N ILE A 22 -11.74 0.14 -0.28
CA ILE A 22 -12.14 0.40 1.11
C ILE A 22 -13.46 -0.32 1.39
N ARG A 23 -13.41 -1.40 2.17
CA ARG A 23 -14.60 -2.14 2.62
C ARG A 23 -14.82 -2.13 4.14
N SER A 24 -13.80 -1.74 4.91
CA SER A 24 -13.88 -1.46 6.34
C SER A 24 -13.07 -0.19 6.63
N PRO A 25 -13.72 0.92 7.02
CA PRO A 25 -13.04 2.17 7.38
C PRO A 25 -12.05 1.99 8.53
N GLU A 26 -12.38 1.15 9.51
CA GLU A 26 -11.57 0.91 10.70
C GLU A 26 -10.26 0.20 10.34
N ALA A 27 -10.35 -0.85 9.51
CA ALA A 27 -9.18 -1.57 9.03
C ALA A 27 -8.30 -0.69 8.14
N HIS A 28 -8.92 0.11 7.27
CA HIS A 28 -8.22 1.08 6.43
C HIS A 28 -7.45 2.10 7.29
N GLN A 29 -8.12 2.73 8.26
CA GLN A 29 -7.51 3.72 9.13
C GLN A 29 -6.34 3.12 9.92
N LEU A 30 -6.55 1.97 10.57
CA LEU A 30 -5.52 1.33 11.37
C LEU A 30 -4.31 0.91 10.52
N PHE A 31 -4.54 0.39 9.31
CA PHE A 31 -3.45 0.05 8.40
C PHE A 31 -2.59 1.26 8.09
N TRP A 32 -3.20 2.41 7.76
CA TRP A 32 -2.47 3.63 7.41
C TRP A 32 -1.87 4.38 8.59
N GLN A 33 -2.33 4.13 9.82
CA GLN A 33 -1.64 4.59 11.02
C GLN A 33 -0.32 3.83 11.27
N ILE A 34 -0.27 2.54 10.91
CA ILE A 34 0.87 1.66 11.22
C ILE A 34 1.86 1.58 10.05
N CYS A 35 1.38 1.47 8.81
CA CYS A 35 2.19 1.21 7.63
C CYS A 35 3.36 2.21 7.44
N PRO A 36 3.16 3.53 7.61
CA PRO A 36 4.23 4.52 7.44
C PRO A 36 5.39 4.37 8.44
N ASN A 37 5.21 3.64 9.54
CA ASN A 37 6.31 3.38 10.49
C ASN A 37 7.38 2.45 9.91
N TYR A 38 7.01 1.61 8.92
CA TYR A 38 7.88 0.59 8.33
C TYR A 38 8.19 0.86 6.85
N PHE A 39 7.29 1.54 6.14
CA PHE A 39 7.38 1.76 4.70
C PHE A 39 7.26 3.24 4.35
N THR A 40 7.98 3.65 3.31
CA THR A 40 7.57 4.83 2.52
C THR A 40 6.41 4.41 1.63
N VAL A 41 5.42 5.29 1.51
CA VAL A 41 4.14 5.03 0.85
C VAL A 41 3.92 6.10 -0.19
N GLU A 42 3.62 5.67 -1.40
CA GLU A 42 3.24 6.53 -2.51
C GLU A 42 1.91 6.04 -3.08
N LYS A 43 0.95 6.93 -3.26
CA LYS A 43 -0.30 6.62 -3.95
C LYS A 43 -0.07 6.78 -5.45
N VAL A 44 -0.40 5.76 -6.22
CA VAL A 44 -0.34 5.82 -7.68
C VAL A 44 -1.46 6.77 -8.15
N PRO A 45 -1.15 7.78 -8.99
CA PRO A 45 -2.17 8.60 -9.63
C PRO A 45 -3.20 7.74 -10.35
N HIS A 46 -4.48 8.06 -10.21
CA HIS A 46 -5.54 7.24 -10.82
C HIS A 46 -5.43 7.23 -12.36
N GLU A 47 -4.93 8.30 -12.96
CA GLU A 47 -4.65 8.42 -14.40
C GLU A 47 -3.56 7.45 -14.91
N ASP A 48 -2.69 6.94 -14.03
CA ASP A 48 -1.68 5.95 -14.37
C ASP A 48 -2.23 4.51 -14.31
N LEU A 49 -3.45 4.33 -13.83
CA LEU A 49 -4.12 3.03 -13.78
C LEU A 49 -4.74 2.68 -15.14
N HIS A 50 -5.00 1.38 -15.35
CA HIS A 50 -5.60 0.93 -16.60
C HIS A 50 -7.00 1.57 -16.80
N PRO A 51 -7.26 2.24 -17.93
CA PRO A 51 -8.45 3.08 -18.09
C PRO A 51 -9.78 2.33 -17.96
N GLU A 52 -9.82 1.04 -18.30
CA GLU A 52 -11.02 0.21 -18.19
C GLU A 52 -11.19 -0.50 -16.84
N TYR A 53 -10.11 -0.59 -16.03
CA TYR A 53 -10.11 -1.36 -14.78
C TYR A 53 -9.76 -0.50 -13.55
N ALA A 54 -9.60 0.81 -13.74
CA ALA A 54 -9.40 1.80 -12.69
C ALA A 54 -10.75 2.24 -12.14
N TYR A 55 -11.36 1.42 -11.28
CA TYR A 55 -12.62 1.78 -10.64
C TYR A 55 -12.38 2.89 -9.61
N GLU A 56 -13.29 3.85 -9.49
CA GLU A 56 -13.15 5.00 -8.56
C GLU A 56 -12.94 4.55 -7.11
N GLU A 57 -13.48 3.41 -6.69
CA GLU A 57 -13.32 2.90 -5.33
C GLU A 57 -12.02 2.10 -5.11
N THR A 58 -11.19 1.96 -6.14
CA THR A 58 -9.90 1.25 -6.08
C THR A 58 -8.73 2.21 -6.00
N ASP A 59 -7.85 1.95 -5.05
CA ASP A 59 -6.58 2.65 -4.95
C ASP A 59 -5.43 1.65 -5.11
N VAL A 60 -4.31 2.12 -5.68
CA VAL A 60 -3.04 1.40 -5.73
C VAL A 60 -1.96 2.23 -5.04
N TYR A 61 -1.17 1.55 -4.21
CA TYR A 61 -0.05 2.16 -3.49
C TYR A 61 1.24 1.41 -3.77
N ILE A 62 2.34 2.16 -3.85
CA ILE A 62 3.71 1.64 -3.90
C ILE A 62 4.29 1.77 -2.50
N LEU A 63 4.75 0.65 -1.94
CA LEU A 63 5.40 0.62 -0.63
C LEU A 63 6.87 0.20 -0.79
N ARG A 64 7.77 0.93 -0.14
CA ARG A 64 9.21 0.60 -0.06
C ARG A 64 9.68 0.61 1.38
N LYS A 65 10.37 -0.46 1.79
CA LYS A 65 10.83 -0.60 3.18
C LYS A 65 11.77 0.55 3.53
N LYS A 66 11.53 1.18 4.69
CA LYS A 66 12.44 2.18 5.23
C LYS A 66 13.73 1.49 5.65
N MET A 67 14.86 2.00 5.17
CA MET A 67 16.16 1.61 5.70
C MET A 67 16.33 2.35 7.02
N THR A 68 16.15 1.65 8.13
CA THR A 68 16.59 2.10 9.46
C THR A 68 18.11 2.17 9.54
#